data_AF-A0A8J7I6W9-F1
#
_entry.id   AF-A0A8J7I6W9-F1
#
_cell.length_a   1.000
_cell.length_b   1.000
_cell.length_c   1.000
_cell.angle_alpha   90.00
_cell.angle_beta   90.00
_cell.angle_gamma   90.00
#
_symmetry.space_group_name_H-M   'P 1'
#
loop_
_entity.id
_entity.type
_entity.pdbx_description
1 polymer ?
#
loop_
_entity_poly.entity_id
_entity_poly.type
_entity_poly.pdbx_seq_one_letter_code
_entity_poly.pdbx_strand_id
1 'polypeptide(L)'
;MFKDCKTGGYNLESSQANPDRLVRIIFLIALAMTSAWLHGQRTKFQKLDSYICRSQEKNRNEKRHSNFWIGLYGQNWIVAWHECQAWVEELVGFSRNKQAYYQRGLRAMKLIQQAL
;
A
#
# COMPACT_ATOMS: atom_id res chain seq x y z
N MET A 1 7.71 15.90 -2.28
CA MET A 1 7.88 17.18 -1.56
C MET A 1 8.74 18.08 -2.43
N PHE A 2 8.33 19.33 -2.69
CA PHE A 2 8.95 20.21 -3.67
C PHE A 2 10.27 20.77 -3.16
N LYS A 3 11.36 20.06 -3.43
CA LYS A 3 12.70 20.44 -2.98
C LYS A 3 13.17 21.68 -3.74
N ASP A 4 13.53 22.73 -3.02
CA ASP A 4 14.25 23.87 -3.57
C ASP A 4 15.73 23.49 -3.68
N CYS A 5 16.16 23.21 -4.92
CA CYS A 5 17.54 22.83 -5.20
C CYS A 5 18.54 24.01 -5.07
N LYS A 6 18.07 25.26 -4.95
CA LYS A 6 18.95 26.43 -4.77
C LYS A 6 19.30 26.68 -3.32
N THR A 7 18.31 26.67 -2.43
CA THR A 7 18.52 26.89 -0.98
C THR A 7 18.75 25.59 -0.21
N GLY A 8 18.55 24.43 -0.86
CA GLY A 8 18.65 23.12 -0.23
C GLY A 8 17.45 22.76 0.66
N GLY A 9 16.47 23.65 0.78
CA GLY A 9 15.28 23.49 1.62
C GLY A 9 14.01 23.10 0.84
N TYR A 10 12.87 23.35 1.46
CA TYR A 10 11.55 23.24 0.83
C TYR A 10 10.90 24.61 0.85
N ASN A 11 10.59 25.16 -0.33
CA ASN A 11 10.02 26.49 -0.44
C ASN A 11 8.80 26.46 -1.37
N LEU A 12 7.62 26.41 -0.76
CA LEU A 12 6.34 26.51 -1.48
C LEU A 12 5.91 27.97 -1.66
N GLU A 13 6.31 28.86 -0.74
CA GLU A 13 5.86 30.26 -0.69
C GLU A 13 6.42 31.10 -1.84
N SER A 14 7.65 30.80 -2.26
CA SER A 14 8.27 31.41 -3.46
C SER A 14 8.01 30.61 -4.74
N SER A 15 7.18 29.56 -4.68
CA SER A 15 6.83 28.82 -5.89
C SER A 15 5.86 29.65 -6.74
N GLN A 16 6.08 29.66 -8.06
CA GLN A 16 5.14 30.28 -9.02
C GLN A 16 3.89 29.40 -9.25
N ALA A 17 3.58 28.50 -8.30
CA ALA A 17 2.44 27.61 -8.39
C ALA A 17 1.15 28.39 -8.10
N ASN A 18 0.11 28.15 -8.88
CA ASN A 18 -1.21 28.69 -8.62
C ASN A 18 -1.69 28.22 -7.21
N PRO A 19 -1.99 29.14 -6.26
CA PRO A 19 -2.33 28.78 -4.89
C PRO A 19 -3.55 27.86 -4.78
N ASP A 20 -4.62 28.14 -5.53
CA ASP A 20 -5.84 27.33 -5.50
C ASP A 20 -5.59 25.90 -5.99
N ARG A 21 -4.81 25.77 -7.08
CA ARG A 21 -4.42 24.46 -7.61
C ARG A 21 -3.54 23.71 -6.61
N LEU A 22 -2.58 24.39 -5.98
CA LEU A 22 -1.69 23.80 -4.98
C LEU A 22 -2.50 23.27 -3.78
N VAL A 23 -3.41 24.08 -3.24
CA VAL A 23 -4.28 23.69 -2.12
C VAL A 23 -5.11 22.46 -2.49
N ARG A 24 -5.75 22.45 -3.66
CA ARG A 24 -6.54 21.28 -4.13
C ARG A 24 -5.67 20.01 -4.24
N ILE A 25 -4.46 20.12 -4.75
CA ILE A 25 -3.53 18.98 -4.85
C ILE A 25 -3.13 18.48 -3.46
N ILE A 26 -2.81 19.39 -2.51
CA ILE A 26 -2.47 19.02 -1.14
C ILE A 26 -3.64 18.29 -0.47
N PHE A 27 -4.87 18.78 -0.64
CA PHE A 27 -6.06 18.10 -0.13
C PHE A 27 -6.24 16.71 -0.75
N LEU A 28 -6.07 16.57 -2.07
CA LEU A 28 -6.14 15.26 -2.73
C LEU A 28 -5.08 14.29 -2.20
N ILE A 29 -3.84 14.76 -2.00
CA ILE A 29 -2.76 13.96 -1.41
C ILE A 29 -3.13 13.57 0.02
N ALA A 30 -3.63 14.50 0.83
CA ALA A 30 -4.04 14.22 2.21
C ALA A 30 -5.14 13.15 2.26
N LEU A 31 -6.17 13.28 1.42
CA LEU A 31 -7.25 12.30 1.31
C LEU A 31 -6.72 10.92 0.90
N ALA A 32 -5.85 10.85 -0.11
CA ALA A 32 -5.24 9.60 -0.57
C ALA A 32 -4.32 8.96 0.49
N MET A 33 -3.56 9.77 1.24
CA MET A 33 -2.72 9.27 2.32
C MET A 33 -3.55 8.77 3.51
N THR A 34 -4.62 9.48 3.85
CA THR A 34 -5.54 9.09 4.92
C THR A 34 -6.29 7.81 4.55
N SER A 35 -6.77 7.66 3.32
CA SER A 35 -7.42 6.42 2.88
C SER A 35 -6.45 5.24 2.98
N ALA A 36 -5.24 5.36 2.42
CA ALA A 36 -4.21 4.32 2.51
C ALA A 36 -3.89 3.96 3.98
N TRP A 37 -3.81 4.96 4.86
CA TRP A 37 -3.58 4.72 6.29
C TRP A 37 -4.74 3.96 6.95
N LEU A 38 -5.99 4.34 6.67
CA LEU A 38 -7.19 3.66 7.20
C LEU A 38 -7.26 2.21 6.72
N HIS A 39 -7.00 1.95 5.43
CA HIS A 39 -6.97 0.59 4.89
C HIS A 39 -5.89 -0.25 5.57
N GLY A 40 -4.66 0.27 5.71
CA GLY A 40 -3.61 -0.49 6.37
C GLY A 40 -3.86 -0.73 7.86
N GLN A 41 -4.53 0.19 8.56
CA GLN A 41 -4.99 -0.06 9.93
C GLN A 41 -5.98 -1.22 9.98
N ARG A 42 -6.93 -1.25 9.04
CA ARG A 42 -7.96 -2.30 8.97
C ARG A 42 -7.37 -3.66 8.61
N THR A 43 -6.47 -3.73 7.63
CA THR A 43 -5.72 -4.94 7.29
C THR A 43 -4.97 -5.50 8.50
N LYS A 44 -4.31 -4.63 9.27
CA LYS A 44 -3.59 -5.03 10.47
C LYS A 44 -4.53 -5.54 11.56
N PHE A 45 -5.69 -4.89 11.74
CA PHE A 45 -6.74 -5.35 12.66
C PHE A 45 -7.26 -6.75 12.27
N GLN A 46 -7.41 -7.02 10.97
CA GLN A 46 -7.81 -8.32 10.44
C GLN A 46 -6.67 -9.37 10.41
N LYS A 47 -5.46 -9.02 10.84
CA LYS A 47 -4.25 -9.88 10.83
C LYS A 47 -3.88 -10.40 9.42
N LEU A 48 -4.17 -9.61 8.39
CA LEU A 48 -3.85 -9.91 6.99
C LEU A 48 -2.52 -9.28 6.54
N ASP A 49 -1.87 -8.54 7.41
CA ASP A 49 -0.61 -7.84 7.14
C ASP A 49 0.54 -8.78 6.76
N SER A 50 0.50 -10.05 7.18
CA SER A 50 1.47 -11.08 6.79
C SER A 50 1.44 -11.46 5.30
N TYR A 51 0.35 -11.20 4.58
CA TYR A 51 0.26 -11.42 3.13
C TYR A 51 0.85 -10.27 2.32
N ILE A 52 0.93 -9.07 2.92
CA ILE A 52 1.36 -7.84 2.25
C ILE A 52 2.81 -7.50 2.61
N CYS A 53 3.15 -7.67 3.89
CA CYS A 53 4.38 -7.15 4.47
C CYS A 53 5.04 -8.19 5.37
N ARG A 54 6.32 -7.97 5.64
CA ARG A 54 7.07 -8.85 6.53
C ARG A 54 6.70 -8.58 7.97
N SER A 55 6.46 -9.64 8.73
CA SER A 55 6.20 -9.55 10.17
C SER A 55 7.31 -8.78 10.90
N GLN A 56 6.90 -8.12 11.99
CA GLN A 56 7.83 -7.39 12.86
C GLN A 56 8.79 -8.37 13.55
N GLU A 57 10.06 -7.98 13.65
CA GLU A 57 11.07 -8.75 14.37
C GLU A 57 10.80 -8.73 15.89
N LYS A 58 11.06 -9.84 16.57
CA LYS A 58 10.75 -10.01 18.01
C LYS A 58 11.34 -8.93 18.92
N ASN A 59 12.53 -8.40 18.58
CA ASN A 59 13.27 -7.46 19.43
C ASN A 59 13.22 -6.00 18.93
N ARG A 60 12.32 -5.68 17.99
CA ARG A 60 12.23 -4.33 17.43
C ARG A 60 11.25 -3.47 18.23
N ASN A 61 11.75 -2.36 18.77
CA ASN A 61 10.93 -1.38 19.51
C ASN A 61 10.03 -0.56 18.57
N GLU A 62 10.49 -0.26 17.36
CA GLU A 62 9.72 0.51 16.38
C GLU A 62 8.91 -0.37 15.44
N LYS A 63 7.76 0.13 14.99
CA LYS A 63 6.98 -0.55 13.95
C LYS A 63 7.81 -0.63 12.67
N ARG A 64 7.95 -1.84 12.12
CA ARG A 64 8.63 -2.07 10.84
C ARG A 64 7.93 -1.38 9.66
N HIS A 65 6.59 -1.46 9.64
CA HIS A 65 5.75 -0.91 8.59
C HIS A 65 4.67 -0.03 9.22
N SER A 66 4.49 1.18 8.66
CA SER A 66 3.38 2.07 9.04
C SER A 66 2.07 1.57 8.43
N ASN A 67 0.93 1.95 9.01
CA ASN A 67 -0.37 1.61 8.43
C ASN A 67 -0.51 2.18 7.01
N PHE A 68 0.00 3.39 6.76
CA PHE A 68 0.06 3.95 5.40
C PHE A 68 0.79 3.02 4.43
N TRP A 69 1.97 2.52 4.81
CA TRP A 69 2.74 1.59 3.97
C TRP A 69 1.95 0.30 3.70
N ILE A 70 1.34 -0.28 4.74
CA ILE A 70 0.56 -1.53 4.61
C ILE A 70 -0.62 -1.35 3.65
N GLY A 71 -1.37 -0.24 3.76
CA GLY A 71 -2.53 -0.01 2.89
C GLY A 71 -2.11 0.26 1.44
N LEU A 72 -1.09 1.09 1.23
CA LEU A 72 -0.56 1.37 -0.10
C LEU A 72 -0.03 0.10 -0.78
N TYR A 73 0.75 -0.71 -0.04
CA TYR A 73 1.34 -1.93 -0.60
C TYR A 73 0.29 -3.01 -0.83
N GLY A 74 -0.77 -3.06 -0.02
CA GLY A 74 -1.94 -3.92 -0.26
C GLY A 74 -2.60 -3.62 -1.60
N GLN A 75 -2.79 -2.34 -1.92
CA GLN A 75 -3.34 -1.93 -3.21
C GLN A 75 -2.40 -2.30 -4.37
N ASN A 76 -1.10 -2.04 -4.22
CA ASN A 76 -0.12 -2.41 -5.24
C ASN A 76 -0.09 -3.93 -5.48
N TRP A 77 -0.22 -4.74 -4.43
CA TRP A 77 -0.28 -6.19 -4.54
C TRP A 77 -1.51 -6.66 -5.33
N ILE A 78 -2.68 -6.07 -5.07
CA ILE A 78 -3.91 -6.35 -5.82
C ILE A 78 -3.74 -6.03 -7.31
N VAL A 79 -3.24 -4.82 -7.61
CA VAL A 79 -3.00 -4.39 -9.01
C VAL A 79 -2.02 -5.34 -9.69
N ALA A 80 -0.87 -5.60 -9.06
CA ALA A 80 0.14 -6.50 -9.61
C ALA A 80 -0.40 -7.92 -9.84
N TRP A 81 -1.26 -8.42 -8.95
CA TRP A 81 -1.88 -9.74 -9.13
C TRP A 81 -2.79 -9.78 -10.36
N HIS A 82 -3.62 -8.76 -10.58
CA HIS A 82 -4.46 -8.69 -11.78
C HIS A 82 -3.64 -8.69 -13.08
N GLU A 83 -2.50 -8.01 -13.10
CA GLU A 83 -1.60 -7.97 -14.27
C GLU A 83 -0.97 -9.34 -14.58
N CYS A 84 -0.69 -10.16 -13.56
CA CYS A 84 -0.01 -11.46 -13.75
C CYS A 84 -0.89 -12.69 -13.46
N GLN A 85 -2.20 -12.50 -13.29
CA GLN A 85 -3.11 -13.55 -12.82
C GLN A 85 -3.03 -14.81 -13.68
N ALA A 86 -3.10 -14.67 -15.01
CA ALA A 86 -3.11 -15.80 -15.93
C ALA A 86 -1.88 -16.71 -15.77
N TRP A 87 -0.68 -16.12 -15.69
CA TRP A 87 0.56 -16.87 -15.52
C TRP A 87 0.67 -17.51 -14.14
N VAL A 88 0.20 -16.82 -13.10
CA VAL A 88 0.22 -17.36 -11.73
C VAL A 88 -0.75 -18.55 -11.62
N GLU A 89 -1.94 -18.45 -12.21
CA GLU A 89 -2.92 -19.55 -12.22
C GLU A 89 -2.40 -20.77 -12.98
N GLU A 90 -1.74 -20.56 -14.13
CA GLU A 90 -1.08 -21.62 -14.89
C GLU A 90 0.01 -22.30 -14.05
N LEU A 91 0.90 -21.51 -13.42
CA LEU A 91 1.97 -22.01 -12.57
C LEU A 91 1.45 -22.83 -11.37
N VAL A 92 0.39 -22.35 -10.72
CA VAL A 92 -0.25 -23.05 -9.60
C VAL A 92 -0.94 -24.33 -10.08
N GLY A 93 -1.45 -24.36 -11.32
CA GLY A 93 -2.01 -25.56 -11.95
C GLY A 93 -1.00 -26.71 -12.05
N PHE A 94 0.28 -26.41 -12.32
CA PHE A 94 1.36 -27.40 -12.31
C PHE A 94 1.76 -27.86 -10.91
N SER A 95 1.53 -27.02 -9.89
CA SER A 95 1.97 -27.26 -8.51
C SER A 95 0.79 -27.46 -7.56
N ARG A 96 0.12 -28.62 -7.63
CA ARG A 96 -1.06 -28.93 -6.79
C ARG A 96 -0.84 -28.71 -5.29
N ASN A 97 0.37 -28.99 -4.79
CA ASN A 97 0.72 -28.77 -3.38
C ASN A 97 0.72 -27.28 -2.97
N LYS A 98 0.80 -26.34 -3.92
CA LYS A 98 0.73 -24.89 -3.69
C LYS A 98 -0.68 -24.33 -3.77
N GLN A 99 -1.63 -25.08 -4.34
CA GLN A 99 -3.00 -24.62 -4.59
C GLN A 99 -3.72 -24.15 -3.31
N ALA A 100 -3.57 -24.88 -2.21
CA ALA A 100 -4.18 -24.50 -0.93
C ALA A 100 -3.63 -23.16 -0.38
N TYR A 101 -2.33 -22.90 -0.55
CA TYR A 101 -1.71 -21.64 -0.14
C TYR A 101 -2.15 -20.48 -1.04
N TYR A 102 -2.23 -20.74 -2.35
CA TYR A 102 -2.73 -19.76 -3.32
C TYR A 102 -4.18 -19.34 -3.00
N GLN A 103 -5.07 -20.30 -2.73
CA GLN A 103 -6.46 -20.02 -2.35
C GLN A 103 -6.57 -19.19 -1.05
N ARG A 104 -5.70 -19.44 -0.07
CA ARG A 104 -5.61 -18.61 1.15
C ARG A 104 -5.20 -17.17 0.82
N GLY A 105 -4.24 -17.01 -0.10
CA GLY A 105 -3.84 -15.70 -0.63
C GLY A 105 -4.97 -14.97 -1.32
N LEU A 106 -5.73 -15.64 -2.20
CA LEU A 106 -6.91 -15.07 -2.86
C LEU A 106 -7.98 -14.63 -1.85
N ARG A 107 -8.22 -15.44 -0.81
CA ARG A 107 -9.15 -15.08 0.27
C ARG A 107 -8.66 -13.83 1.01
N ALA A 108 -7.38 -13.76 1.35
CA ALA A 108 -6.80 -12.59 2.00
C ALA A 108 -6.95 -11.33 1.13
N MET A 109 -6.65 -11.44 -0.17
CA MET A 109 -6.80 -10.36 -1.14
C MET A 109 -8.25 -9.87 -1.24
N LYS A 110 -9.22 -10.78 -1.31
CA LYS A 110 -10.65 -10.44 -1.31
C LYS A 110 -11.08 -9.69 -0.04
N LEU A 111 -10.57 -10.10 1.13
CA LEU A 111 -10.87 -9.42 2.39
C LEU A 111 -10.25 -8.00 2.44
N ILE A 112 -9.05 -7.84 1.88
CA ILE A 112 -8.40 -6.52 1.75
C ILE A 112 -9.18 -5.64 0.76
N GLN A 113 -9.64 -6.19 -0.36
CA GLN A 113 -10.46 -5.47 -1.34
C GLN A 113 -11.82 -5.06 -0.79
N GLN A 114 -12.49 -5.89 0.02
CA GLN A 114 -13.75 -5.53 0.68
C GLN A 114 -13.57 -4.46 1.77
N ALA A 115 -12.33 -4.28 2.22
CA ALA A 115 -11.96 -3.24 3.17
C ALA A 115 -11.58 -1.92 2.48
N LEU A 116 -11.51 -1.89 1.14
CA LEU A 116 -11.47 -0.67 0.30
C LEU A 116 -12.84 -0.02 0.23
#